data_AF-A0A128EC04-F1
#
_entry.id   AF-A0A128EC04-F1
#
_cell.length_a   1.000
_cell.length_b   1.000
_cell.length_c   1.000
_cell.angle_alpha   90.00
_cell.angle_beta   90.00
_cell.angle_gamma   90.00
#
_symmetry.space_group_name_H-M   'P 1'
#
loop_
_entity.id
_entity.type
_entity.pdbx_description
1 polymer ?
#
loop_
_entity_poly.entity_id
_entity_poly.type
_entity_poly.pdbx_seq_one_letter_code
_entity_poly.pdbx_strand_id
1 'polypeptide(L)'
;MKNLDYLYANPPNLSKFIDRKKSIKNSKTLIIGAQNSGKSYVLLNSLLEEKKGEFLYINLDDIRLDTDEIFTNLASFLQTNKDIKAIAIDGLKVAHKNYFKLLESLNLSKILLSTRSNTLNLNGFSKLVLHNLDFEEFIAFDRKGGEPGAILGSFLTQGNGLKNSFLQSYELAIFHQEMLLYSYEKAEILALIEAVKFINSTFSAFGIYKSLKEKIKISKDKIYSTFSKFEDENLIYFVDKFEPNSTLKKLYFADFSFQDSLSYKKDFHKKLANALFCELLTTNHKIYYTDELDFYIPSKNTAFLLIPFSSSDLIFLKFKKLFLRLKELKVTKLVVISMGNSASLSIEGIRCEIVPFWQFALSI
;
A
#
# COMPACT_ATOMS: atom_id res chain seq x y z
N MET A 1 32.40 12.44 6.44
CA MET A 1 31.88 13.79 6.83
C MET A 1 31.38 14.61 5.65
N LYS A 2 32.14 14.75 4.56
CA LYS A 2 31.78 15.58 3.38
C LYS A 2 30.35 15.38 2.86
N ASN A 3 29.85 14.15 2.85
CA ASN A 3 28.49 13.84 2.42
C ASN A 3 27.42 14.46 3.33
N LEU A 4 27.63 14.43 4.65
CA LEU A 4 26.71 15.07 5.62
C LEU A 4 26.74 16.59 5.50
N ASP A 5 27.93 17.18 5.31
CA ASP A 5 28.08 18.62 5.06
C ASP A 5 27.30 19.04 3.80
N TYR A 6 27.41 18.26 2.72
CA TYR A 6 26.69 18.52 1.48
C TYR A 6 25.18 18.45 1.65
N LEU A 7 24.67 17.39 2.30
CA LEU A 7 23.23 17.22 2.55
C LEU A 7 22.66 18.34 3.43
N TYR A 8 23.41 18.76 4.44
CA TYR A 8 23.01 19.85 5.33
C TYR A 8 22.99 21.21 4.63
N ALA A 9 23.98 21.48 3.77
CA ALA A 9 24.04 22.72 2.99
C ALA A 9 22.97 22.77 1.87
N ASN A 10 22.50 21.61 1.39
CA ASN A 10 21.57 21.49 0.27
C ASN A 10 20.29 20.74 0.68
N PRO A 11 19.49 21.31 1.60
CA PRO A 11 18.25 20.66 2.02
C PRO A 11 17.25 20.55 0.85
N PRO A 12 16.42 19.51 0.83
CA PRO A 12 15.37 19.35 -0.18
C PRO A 12 14.37 20.51 -0.14
N ASN A 13 13.74 20.79 -1.28
CA ASN A 13 12.71 21.81 -1.42
C ASN A 13 11.43 21.18 -2.00
N LEU A 14 10.27 21.50 -1.42
CA LEU A 14 8.96 21.12 -1.92
C LEU A 14 8.14 22.37 -2.20
N SER A 15 7.77 22.60 -3.47
CA SER A 15 7.12 23.84 -3.91
C SER A 15 5.62 23.89 -3.59
N LYS A 16 4.94 22.74 -3.55
CA LYS A 16 3.51 22.60 -3.20
C LYS A 16 3.25 21.27 -2.52
N PHE A 17 2.62 21.31 -1.34
CA PHE A 17 2.22 20.12 -0.60
C PHE A 17 0.69 19.90 -0.65
N ILE A 18 0.27 18.64 -0.67
CA ILE A 18 -1.12 18.19 -0.55
C ILE A 18 -1.13 17.25 0.65
N ASP A 19 -1.93 17.57 1.67
CA ASP A 19 -1.97 16.75 2.87
C ASP A 19 -2.50 15.34 2.59
N ARG A 20 -1.83 14.35 3.18
CA ARG A 20 -2.34 12.99 3.31
C ARG A 20 -3.28 12.94 4.51
N LYS A 21 -4.28 12.06 4.48
CA LYS A 21 -5.19 11.84 5.61
C LYS A 21 -4.46 11.39 6.88
N LYS A 22 -3.37 10.63 6.71
CA LYS A 22 -2.48 10.20 7.80
C LYS A 22 -1.31 11.18 7.95
N SER A 23 -1.20 11.81 9.11
CA SER A 23 -0.11 12.72 9.49
C SER A 23 0.77 12.15 10.62
N ILE A 24 1.98 12.69 10.73
CA ILE A 24 2.92 12.36 11.81
C ILE A 24 2.48 13.09 13.08
N LYS A 25 2.28 12.33 14.18
CA LYS A 25 1.81 12.89 15.46
C LYS A 25 2.88 12.92 16.55
N ASN A 26 3.91 12.07 16.42
CA ASN A 26 4.94 11.87 17.44
C ASN A 26 6.30 12.33 16.90
N SER A 27 7.14 12.87 17.79
CA SER A 27 8.48 13.34 17.45
C SER A 27 9.39 12.24 16.91
N LYS A 28 9.34 11.03 17.49
CA LYS A 28 10.05 9.84 17.00
C LYS A 28 9.06 8.92 16.28
N THR A 29 9.09 8.94 14.95
CA THR A 29 8.14 8.17 14.11
C THR A 29 8.86 7.34 13.06
N LEU A 30 8.48 6.05 12.95
CA LEU A 30 8.84 5.17 11.86
C LEU A 30 7.62 5.00 10.93
N ILE A 31 7.73 5.53 9.71
CA ILE A 31 6.72 5.40 8.66
C ILE A 31 6.96 4.11 7.88
N ILE A 32 5.95 3.26 7.77
CA ILE A 32 6.01 1.97 7.10
C ILE A 32 5.00 1.96 5.95
N GLY A 33 5.39 1.46 4.78
CA GLY A 33 4.47 1.41 3.64
C GLY A 33 5.16 0.99 2.34
N ALA A 34 4.34 0.61 1.36
CA ALA A 34 4.80 0.12 0.06
C ALA A 34 5.70 1.12 -0.68
N GLN A 35 6.44 0.69 -1.69
CA GLN A 35 7.06 1.64 -2.61
C GLN A 35 5.96 2.49 -3.28
N ASN A 36 6.25 3.77 -3.54
CA ASN A 36 5.29 4.72 -4.10
C ASN A 36 4.05 5.03 -3.23
N SER A 37 4.00 4.60 -1.96
CA SER A 37 2.93 4.97 -1.03
C SER A 37 2.97 6.41 -0.51
N GLY A 38 4.03 7.18 -0.83
CA GLY A 38 4.17 8.57 -0.37
C GLY A 38 4.94 8.76 0.94
N LYS A 39 5.67 7.76 1.44
CA LYS A 39 6.46 7.89 2.69
C LYS A 39 7.41 9.09 2.67
N SER A 40 8.24 9.21 1.63
CA SER A 40 9.19 10.32 1.46
C SER A 40 8.48 11.66 1.43
N TYR A 41 7.29 11.70 0.83
CA TYR A 41 6.46 12.89 0.75
C TYR A 41 5.98 13.35 2.13
N VAL A 42 5.44 12.43 2.94
CA VAL A 42 5.02 12.70 4.33
C VAL A 42 6.20 13.05 5.24
N LEU A 43 7.33 12.35 5.10
CA LEU A 43 8.57 12.67 5.82
C LEU A 43 9.01 14.11 5.57
N LEU A 44 9.13 14.49 4.29
CA LEU A 44 9.62 15.80 3.91
C LEU A 44 8.66 16.91 4.34
N ASN A 45 7.35 16.70 4.28
CA ASN A 45 6.39 17.70 4.77
C ASN A 45 6.63 18.06 6.22
N SER A 46 6.71 17.05 7.09
CA SER A 46 6.88 17.27 8.52
C SER A 46 8.29 17.77 8.88
N LEU A 47 9.29 17.46 8.06
CA LEU A 47 10.64 17.96 8.24
C LEU A 47 10.78 19.44 7.82
N LEU A 48 10.13 19.84 6.73
CA LEU A 48 10.20 21.21 6.19
C LEU A 48 9.38 22.23 7.00
N GLU A 49 8.61 21.79 7.99
CA GLU A 49 8.06 22.66 9.04
C GLU A 49 9.17 23.31 9.90
N GLU A 50 10.34 22.68 9.99
CA GLU A 50 11.50 23.20 10.72
C GLU A 50 12.20 24.32 9.93
N LYS A 51 12.87 25.23 10.64
CA LYS A 51 13.60 26.31 9.98
C LYS A 51 14.77 25.76 9.16
N LYS A 52 15.08 26.42 8.04
CA LYS A 52 16.28 26.10 7.25
C LYS A 52 17.53 26.18 8.16
N GLY A 53 18.33 25.11 8.16
CA GLY A 53 19.49 24.97 9.06
C GLY A 53 19.18 24.24 10.37
N GLU A 54 17.91 24.01 10.73
CA GLU A 54 17.56 23.27 11.94
C GLU A 54 17.25 21.79 11.68
N PHE A 55 17.41 21.32 10.45
CA PHE A 55 17.12 19.93 10.08
C PHE A 55 18.14 19.31 9.13
N LEU A 56 18.17 17.98 9.12
CA LEU A 56 18.95 17.17 8.19
C LEU A 56 18.05 16.12 7.53
N TYR A 57 18.14 16.00 6.20
CA TYR A 57 17.46 14.95 5.43
C TYR A 57 18.50 14.02 4.81
N ILE A 58 18.30 12.70 4.98
CA ILE A 58 19.17 11.67 4.42
C ILE A 58 18.29 10.68 3.66
N ASN A 59 18.55 10.50 2.36
CA ASN A 59 17.92 9.46 1.56
C ASN A 59 18.89 8.29 1.34
N LEU A 60 18.65 7.15 1.99
CA LEU A 60 19.53 5.98 1.89
C LEU A 60 19.43 5.24 0.55
N ASP A 61 18.48 5.61 -0.33
CA ASP A 61 18.42 5.12 -1.71
C ASP A 61 19.23 6.01 -2.68
N ASP A 62 19.89 7.08 -2.23
CA ASP A 62 20.82 7.86 -3.07
C ASP A 62 22.14 7.10 -3.29
N ILE A 63 22.35 6.64 -4.52
CA ILE A 63 23.51 5.82 -4.92
C ILE A 63 24.87 6.51 -4.74
N ARG A 64 24.90 7.84 -4.51
CA ARG A 64 26.12 8.59 -4.26
C ARG A 64 26.58 8.49 -2.80
N LEU A 65 25.71 8.03 -1.90
CA LEU A 65 25.99 7.96 -0.47
C LEU A 65 26.56 6.59 -0.09
N ASP A 66 27.64 6.61 0.69
CA ASP A 66 28.09 5.46 1.45
C ASP A 66 27.33 5.43 2.79
N THR A 67 26.47 4.44 2.96
CA THR A 67 25.61 4.31 4.14
C THR A 67 26.42 4.11 5.42
N ASP A 68 27.52 3.35 5.36
CA ASP A 68 28.37 3.09 6.52
C ASP A 68 29.16 4.35 6.91
N GLU A 69 29.64 5.11 5.92
CA GLU A 69 30.27 6.42 6.15
C GLU A 69 29.29 7.40 6.82
N ILE A 70 28.04 7.47 6.35
CA ILE A 70 27.01 8.34 6.90
C ILE A 70 26.77 8.03 8.39
N PHE A 71 26.48 6.77 8.72
CA PHE A 71 26.14 6.42 10.11
C PHE A 71 27.33 6.51 11.06
N THR A 72 28.53 6.17 10.60
CA THR A 72 29.76 6.29 11.41
C THR A 72 30.04 7.74 11.82
N ASN A 73 29.74 8.69 10.94
CA ASN A 73 29.99 10.12 11.18
C ASN A 73 28.78 10.89 11.75
N LEU A 74 27.59 10.28 11.82
CA LEU A 74 26.36 11.00 12.14
C LEU A 74 26.41 11.63 13.53
N ALA A 75 26.87 10.91 14.55
CA ALA A 75 26.90 11.40 15.93
C ALA A 75 27.84 12.62 16.08
N SER A 76 29.06 12.54 15.54
CA SER A 76 30.03 13.63 15.61
C SER A 76 29.59 14.84 14.78
N PHE A 77 28.93 14.60 13.64
CA PHE A 77 28.34 15.65 12.82
C PHE A 77 27.25 16.43 13.57
N LEU A 78 26.34 15.73 14.25
CA LEU A 78 25.28 16.37 15.05
C LEU A 78 25.83 17.11 16.28
N GLN A 79 26.92 16.62 16.88
CA GLN A 79 27.61 17.33 17.98
C GLN A 79 28.26 18.64 17.53
N THR A 80 28.76 18.67 16.29
CA THR A 80 29.39 19.85 15.68
C THR A 80 28.33 20.86 15.22
N ASN A 81 27.22 20.36 14.68
CA ASN A 81 26.12 21.18 14.14
C ASN A 81 24.93 21.20 15.11
N LYS A 82 25.10 21.88 16.25
CA LYS A 82 24.12 21.91 17.36
C LYS A 82 22.77 22.55 17.00
N ASP A 83 22.70 23.28 15.89
CA ASP A 83 21.46 23.90 15.41
C ASP A 83 20.48 22.86 14.85
N ILE A 84 20.97 21.67 14.45
CA ILE A 84 20.13 20.58 13.96
C ILE A 84 19.28 20.04 15.11
N LYS A 85 17.98 20.27 15.02
CA LYS A 85 16.95 19.83 15.98
C LYS A 85 16.11 18.67 15.45
N ALA A 86 16.09 18.47 14.14
CA ALA A 86 15.30 17.44 13.48
C ALA A 86 16.12 16.65 12.46
N ILE A 87 15.82 15.36 12.33
CA ILE A 87 16.39 14.53 11.27
C ILE A 87 15.30 13.67 10.63
N ALA A 88 15.38 13.50 9.31
CA ALA A 88 14.65 12.47 8.60
C ALA A 88 15.61 11.55 7.83
N ILE A 89 15.42 10.23 7.99
CA ILE A 89 16.16 9.20 7.26
C ILE A 89 15.17 8.36 6.47
N ASP A 90 15.21 8.51 5.15
CA ASP A 90 14.35 7.82 4.19
C ASP A 90 15.01 6.52 3.71
N GLY A 91 14.23 5.47 3.52
CA GLY A 91 14.71 4.22 2.92
C GLY A 91 15.47 3.28 3.86
N LEU A 92 15.16 3.26 5.15
CA LEU A 92 15.78 2.34 6.11
C LEU A 92 15.42 0.89 5.78
N LYS A 93 16.42 -0.01 5.80
CA LYS A 93 16.30 -1.44 5.47
C LYS A 93 16.71 -2.29 6.66
N VAL A 94 16.28 -3.55 6.69
CA VAL A 94 16.68 -4.53 7.71
C VAL A 94 18.22 -4.70 7.76
N ALA A 95 18.89 -4.56 6.62
CA ALA A 95 20.35 -4.58 6.52
C ALA A 95 21.04 -3.50 7.38
N HIS A 96 20.36 -2.40 7.72
CA HIS A 96 20.91 -1.29 8.51
C HIS A 96 20.75 -1.50 10.03
N LYS A 97 20.36 -2.71 10.48
CA LYS A 97 20.06 -3.02 11.89
C LYS A 97 21.19 -2.67 12.86
N ASN A 98 22.45 -2.74 12.41
CA ASN A 98 23.62 -2.38 13.23
C ASN A 98 23.61 -0.92 13.68
N TYR A 99 22.90 -0.03 12.96
CA TYR A 99 22.80 1.39 13.26
C TYR A 99 21.57 1.78 14.10
N PHE A 100 20.68 0.84 14.42
CA PHE A 100 19.42 1.19 15.12
C PHE A 100 19.68 1.72 16.52
N LYS A 101 20.64 1.17 17.28
CA LYS A 101 21.03 1.69 18.60
C LYS A 101 21.52 3.13 18.54
N LEU A 102 22.21 3.52 17.47
CA LEU A 102 22.62 4.91 17.25
C LEU A 102 21.38 5.79 17.08
N LEU A 103 20.44 5.41 16.19
CA LEU A 103 19.22 6.16 15.94
C LEU A 103 18.31 6.29 17.17
N GLU A 104 18.20 5.23 17.97
CA GLU A 104 17.44 5.21 19.22
C GLU A 104 18.01 6.18 20.25
N SER A 105 19.34 6.31 20.31
CA SER A 105 20.06 7.14 21.28
C SER A 105 20.19 8.62 20.89
N LEU A 106 19.85 9.00 19.65
CA LEU A 106 19.86 10.41 19.24
C LEU A 106 18.91 11.25 20.10
N ASN A 107 19.43 12.39 20.57
CA ASN A 107 18.73 13.38 21.38
C ASN A 107 18.35 14.60 20.54
N LEU A 108 17.39 14.41 19.63
CA LEU A 108 16.84 15.44 18.76
C LEU A 108 15.35 15.63 19.07
N SER A 109 14.82 16.82 18.80
CA SER A 109 13.41 17.14 19.03
C SER A 109 12.47 16.35 18.11
N LYS A 110 12.95 15.95 16.93
CA LYS A 110 12.18 15.20 15.92
C LYS A 110 13.11 14.23 15.18
N ILE A 111 12.72 12.97 15.10
CA ILE A 111 13.44 11.90 14.38
C ILE A 111 12.41 11.11 13.56
N LEU A 112 12.45 11.30 12.25
CA LEU A 112 11.52 10.66 11.33
C LEU A 112 12.26 9.63 10.49
N LEU A 113 11.75 8.41 10.45
CA LEU A 113 12.34 7.31 9.70
C LEU A 113 11.29 6.79 8.72
N SER A 114 11.71 6.31 7.56
CA SER A 114 10.83 5.48 6.72
C SER A 114 11.45 4.12 6.44
N THR A 115 10.57 3.15 6.19
CA THR A 115 10.94 1.84 5.68
C THR A 115 9.83 1.26 4.82
N ARG A 116 10.17 0.26 4.01
CA ARG A 116 9.19 -0.61 3.36
C ARG A 116 8.79 -1.78 4.27
N SER A 117 9.69 -2.19 5.17
CA SER A 117 9.60 -3.42 5.95
C SER A 117 8.69 -3.30 7.18
N ASN A 118 7.68 -4.16 7.25
CA ASN A 118 6.77 -4.29 8.38
C ASN A 118 7.47 -4.86 9.64
N THR A 119 8.42 -5.78 9.44
CA THR A 119 9.20 -6.43 10.49
C THR A 119 10.25 -5.53 11.13
N LEU A 120 10.61 -4.43 10.49
CA LEU A 120 11.53 -3.44 11.06
C LEU A 120 10.88 -2.72 12.26
N ASN A 121 11.64 -2.61 13.36
CA ASN A 121 11.21 -1.96 14.59
C ASN A 121 12.39 -1.27 15.27
N LEU A 122 12.15 -0.08 15.84
CA LEU A 122 13.11 0.67 16.66
C LEU A 122 12.44 1.05 17.97
N ASN A 123 13.17 0.89 19.08
CA ASN A 123 12.67 1.21 20.40
C ASN A 123 12.42 2.72 20.55
N GLY A 124 11.29 3.08 21.15
CA GLY A 124 10.92 4.49 21.36
C GLY A 124 10.40 5.21 20.13
N PHE A 125 10.17 4.52 19.01
CA PHE A 125 9.51 5.07 17.82
C PHE A 125 8.06 4.61 17.73
N SER A 126 7.14 5.55 17.49
CA SER A 126 5.78 5.19 17.09
C SER A 126 5.75 4.74 15.63
N LYS A 127 4.93 3.74 15.31
CA LYS A 127 4.73 3.27 13.93
C LYS A 127 3.58 4.02 13.26
N LEU A 128 3.82 4.53 12.05
CA LEU A 128 2.80 5.06 11.16
C LEU A 128 2.73 4.20 9.90
N VAL A 129 1.70 3.37 9.77
CA VAL A 129 1.46 2.59 8.54
C VAL A 129 0.77 3.49 7.51
N LEU A 130 1.43 3.70 6.38
CA LEU A 130 0.98 4.53 5.27
C LEU A 130 0.70 3.65 4.06
N HIS A 131 -0.58 3.56 3.68
CA HIS A 131 -0.99 2.90 2.44
C HIS A 131 -0.86 3.86 1.26
N ASN A 132 -1.02 3.31 0.06
CA ASN A 132 -1.24 4.09 -1.16
C ASN A 132 -2.50 4.96 -1.03
N LEU A 133 -2.72 5.86 -1.99
CA LEU A 133 -3.85 6.80 -1.95
C LEU A 133 -5.18 6.04 -1.89
N ASP A 134 -6.07 6.41 -1.00
CA ASP A 134 -7.48 6.03 -1.16
C ASP A 134 -8.14 6.90 -2.24
N PHE A 135 -9.38 6.60 -2.60
CA PHE A 135 -10.06 7.33 -3.66
C PHE A 135 -10.20 8.83 -3.37
N GLU A 136 -10.43 9.21 -2.11
CA GLU A 136 -10.54 10.63 -1.72
C GLU A 136 -9.18 11.34 -1.83
N GLU A 137 -8.11 10.70 -1.36
CA GLU A 137 -6.75 11.21 -1.54
C GLU A 137 -6.39 11.30 -3.03
N PHE A 138 -6.78 10.32 -3.85
CA PHE A 138 -6.57 10.39 -5.30
C PHE A 138 -7.24 11.61 -5.93
N ILE A 139 -8.49 11.93 -5.56
CA ILE A 139 -9.20 13.13 -6.03
C ILE A 139 -8.39 14.40 -5.69
N ALA A 140 -7.87 14.49 -4.46
CA ALA A 140 -7.08 15.63 -4.04
C ALA A 140 -5.79 15.80 -4.86
N PHE A 141 -5.18 14.70 -5.30
CA PHE A 141 -3.93 14.68 -6.06
C PHE A 141 -4.11 14.88 -7.58
N ASP A 142 -5.16 14.33 -8.21
CA ASP A 142 -5.34 14.39 -9.67
C ASP A 142 -5.68 15.80 -10.18
N ARG A 143 -6.29 16.68 -9.35
CA ARG A 143 -6.57 18.12 -9.61
C ARG A 143 -7.34 18.48 -10.89
N LYS A 144 -7.65 17.52 -11.77
CA LYS A 144 -8.36 17.74 -13.05
C LYS A 144 -9.83 18.07 -12.85
N GLY A 145 -10.39 17.76 -11.67
CA GLY A 145 -11.81 17.91 -11.38
C GLY A 145 -12.67 17.02 -12.27
N GLY A 146 -13.99 17.08 -12.09
CA GLY A 146 -14.96 16.36 -12.92
C GLY A 146 -15.97 15.57 -12.11
N GLU A 147 -16.93 14.97 -12.81
CA GLU A 147 -17.95 14.13 -12.20
C GLU A 147 -17.31 12.88 -11.55
N PRO A 148 -17.81 12.41 -10.39
CA PRO A 148 -17.19 11.30 -9.65
C PRO A 148 -16.96 10.02 -10.47
N GLY A 149 -17.85 9.72 -11.42
CA GLY A 149 -17.70 8.57 -12.31
C GLY A 149 -16.51 8.69 -13.27
N ALA A 150 -16.22 9.90 -13.77
CA ALA A 150 -15.05 10.13 -14.63
C ALA A 150 -13.76 10.02 -13.82
N ILE A 151 -13.75 10.56 -12.59
CA ILE A 151 -12.60 10.45 -11.68
C ILE A 151 -12.36 8.99 -11.28
N LEU A 152 -13.41 8.21 -11.04
CA LEU A 152 -13.31 6.76 -10.82
C LEU A 152 -12.67 6.04 -12.02
N GLY A 153 -13.02 6.43 -13.25
CA GLY A 153 -12.36 5.93 -14.46
C GLY A 153 -10.86 6.17 -14.42
N SER A 154 -10.47 7.42 -14.15
CA SER A 154 -9.06 7.82 -13.99
C SER A 154 -8.35 7.04 -12.88
N PHE A 155 -8.97 6.88 -11.72
CA PHE A 155 -8.44 6.11 -10.59
C PHE A 155 -8.17 4.64 -10.98
N LEU A 156 -9.14 3.97 -11.60
CA LEU A 156 -9.00 2.57 -12.06
C LEU A 156 -7.98 2.41 -13.20
N THR A 157 -7.70 3.46 -13.97
CA THR A 157 -6.64 3.44 -14.97
C THR A 157 -5.26 3.70 -14.36
N GLN A 158 -5.16 4.69 -13.47
CA GLN A 158 -3.88 5.16 -12.94
C GLN A 158 -3.34 4.31 -11.79
N GLY A 159 -4.20 3.64 -11.04
CA GLY A 159 -3.78 3.03 -9.78
C GLY A 159 -3.85 4.01 -8.63
N ASN A 160 -3.31 3.60 -7.49
CA ASN A 160 -3.33 4.40 -6.27
C ASN A 160 -1.94 4.81 -5.76
N GLY A 161 -0.87 4.47 -6.47
CA GLY A 161 0.46 4.97 -6.15
C GLY A 161 0.52 6.49 -6.18
N LEU A 162 1.21 7.11 -5.22
CA LEU A 162 1.21 8.57 -5.06
C LEU A 162 1.74 9.28 -6.31
N LYS A 163 2.81 8.77 -6.93
CA LYS A 163 3.34 9.36 -8.16
C LYS A 163 2.43 9.16 -9.36
N ASN A 164 1.53 8.18 -9.34
CA ASN A 164 0.70 7.82 -10.49
C ASN A 164 -0.25 8.95 -10.87
N SER A 165 -0.77 9.69 -9.88
CA SER A 165 -1.63 10.87 -10.09
C SER A 165 -0.98 11.99 -10.90
N PHE A 166 0.34 11.96 -11.07
CA PHE A 166 1.10 12.94 -11.86
C PHE A 166 1.57 12.39 -13.22
N LEU A 167 1.30 11.12 -13.51
CA LEU A 167 1.74 10.46 -14.73
C LEU A 167 0.61 10.37 -15.76
N GLN A 168 0.98 10.39 -17.04
CA GLN A 168 0.06 10.06 -18.12
C GLN A 168 -0.11 8.54 -18.24
N SER A 169 -1.24 8.10 -18.79
CA SER A 169 -1.58 6.67 -18.89
C SER A 169 -0.53 5.83 -19.61
N TYR A 170 0.20 6.40 -20.58
CA TYR A 170 1.25 5.69 -21.32
C TYR A 170 2.58 5.55 -20.55
N GLU A 171 2.79 6.36 -19.51
CA GLU A 171 4.02 6.37 -18.70
C GLU A 171 3.93 5.36 -17.55
N LEU A 172 2.72 5.09 -17.06
CA LEU A 172 2.47 4.27 -15.86
C LEU A 172 3.13 2.90 -15.91
N ALA A 173 2.97 2.17 -17.02
CA ALA A 173 3.51 0.82 -17.13
C ALA A 173 5.04 0.81 -17.05
N ILE A 174 5.69 1.75 -17.74
CA ILE A 174 7.15 1.90 -17.74
C ILE A 174 7.62 2.30 -16.34
N PHE A 175 6.98 3.30 -15.74
CA PHE A 175 7.30 3.75 -14.38
C PHE A 175 7.22 2.61 -13.36
N HIS A 176 6.14 1.82 -13.36
CA HIS A 176 6.02 0.66 -12.47
C HIS A 176 7.10 -0.38 -12.71
N GLN A 177 7.40 -0.70 -13.97
CA GLN A 177 8.40 -1.70 -14.31
C GLN A 177 9.81 -1.26 -13.90
N GLU A 178 10.19 -0.01 -14.17
CA GLU A 178 11.45 0.58 -13.72
C GLU A 178 11.57 0.56 -12.20
N MET A 179 10.51 1.00 -11.50
CA MET A 179 10.45 1.00 -10.05
C MET A 179 10.73 -0.40 -9.45
N LEU A 180 10.15 -1.43 -10.05
CA LEU A 180 10.35 -2.83 -9.64
C LEU A 180 11.76 -3.32 -10.01
N LEU A 181 12.28 -3.00 -11.19
CA LEU A 181 13.63 -3.35 -11.65
C LEU A 181 14.72 -2.78 -10.75
N TYR A 182 14.51 -1.58 -10.19
CA TYR A 182 15.44 -0.98 -9.24
C TYR A 182 15.38 -1.60 -7.84
N SER A 183 14.29 -2.30 -7.50
CA SER A 183 14.04 -2.76 -6.13
C SER A 183 14.23 -4.27 -5.96
N TYR A 184 14.15 -5.04 -7.04
CA TYR A 184 14.05 -6.49 -6.99
C TYR A 184 14.96 -7.16 -8.02
N GLU A 185 15.44 -8.35 -7.68
CA GLU A 185 16.22 -9.17 -8.59
C GLU A 185 15.34 -9.72 -9.73
N LYS A 186 15.96 -10.06 -10.88
CA LYS A 186 15.25 -10.62 -12.04
C LYS A 186 14.35 -11.80 -11.67
N ALA A 187 14.81 -12.70 -10.79
CA ALA A 187 14.03 -13.84 -10.33
C ALA A 187 12.79 -13.44 -9.53
N GLU A 188 12.91 -12.42 -8.66
CA GLU A 188 11.81 -11.88 -7.87
C GLU A 188 10.76 -11.22 -8.78
N ILE A 189 11.21 -10.44 -9.78
CA ILE A 189 10.32 -9.79 -10.76
C ILE A 189 9.54 -10.83 -11.57
N LEU A 190 10.19 -11.91 -12.00
CA LEU A 190 9.51 -13.00 -12.71
C LEU A 190 8.47 -13.70 -11.82
N ALA A 191 8.75 -13.87 -10.52
CA ALA A 191 7.78 -14.37 -9.56
C ALA A 191 6.58 -13.42 -9.40
N LEU A 192 6.81 -12.11 -9.37
CA LEU A 192 5.77 -11.09 -9.31
C LEU A 192 4.88 -11.10 -10.58
N ILE A 193 5.47 -11.22 -11.76
CA ILE A 193 4.74 -11.33 -13.04
C ILE A 193 3.85 -12.58 -13.05
N GLU A 194 4.36 -13.73 -12.61
CA GLU A 194 3.56 -14.95 -12.50
C GLU A 194 2.45 -14.81 -11.44
N ALA A 195 2.67 -14.03 -10.37
CA ALA A 195 1.69 -13.77 -9.33
C ALA A 195 0.43 -13.04 -9.84
N VAL A 196 0.54 -12.26 -10.92
CA VAL A 196 -0.60 -11.53 -11.53
C VAL A 196 -1.76 -12.48 -11.89
N LYS A 197 -1.44 -13.74 -12.24
CA LYS A 197 -2.45 -14.76 -12.57
C LYS A 197 -3.36 -15.10 -11.37
N PHE A 198 -2.86 -14.87 -10.15
CA PHE A 198 -3.50 -15.21 -8.89
C PHE A 198 -4.24 -14.04 -8.23
N ILE A 199 -4.28 -12.85 -8.85
CA ILE A 199 -5.06 -11.72 -8.31
C ILE A 199 -6.53 -12.13 -8.21
N ASN A 200 -7.15 -11.85 -7.05
CA ASN A 200 -8.51 -12.26 -6.71
C ASN A 200 -8.78 -13.75 -7.00
N SER A 201 -7.78 -14.60 -6.78
CA SER A 201 -7.87 -16.06 -6.97
C SER A 201 -7.02 -16.75 -5.91
N THR A 202 -7.28 -18.03 -5.67
CA THR A 202 -6.53 -18.80 -4.66
C THR A 202 -5.04 -18.87 -5.03
N PHE A 203 -4.19 -18.28 -4.20
CA PHE A 203 -2.76 -18.17 -4.42
C PHE A 203 -2.05 -19.52 -4.23
N SER A 204 -1.06 -19.79 -5.08
CA SER A 204 -0.21 -20.99 -4.97
C SER A 204 1.26 -20.68 -5.26
N ALA A 205 2.06 -20.48 -4.21
CA ALA A 205 3.51 -20.34 -4.32
C ALA A 205 4.15 -21.55 -5.03
N PHE A 206 3.65 -22.77 -4.76
CA PHE A 206 4.11 -23.97 -5.45
C PHE A 206 3.76 -23.97 -6.95
N GLY A 207 2.58 -23.46 -7.33
CA GLY A 207 2.20 -23.27 -8.73
C GLY A 207 3.13 -22.31 -9.45
N ILE A 208 3.48 -21.18 -8.82
CA ILE A 208 4.45 -20.21 -9.35
C ILE A 208 5.83 -20.85 -9.50
N TYR A 209 6.30 -21.57 -8.47
CA TYR A 209 7.56 -22.32 -8.55
C TYR A 209 7.58 -23.31 -9.73
N LYS A 210 6.50 -24.10 -9.90
CA LYS A 210 6.40 -25.07 -10.99
C LYS A 210 6.47 -24.40 -12.37
N SER A 211 5.84 -23.24 -12.54
CA SER A 211 5.89 -22.50 -13.80
C SER A 211 7.26 -21.86 -14.06
N LEU A 212 7.94 -21.35 -13.02
CA LEU A 212 9.21 -20.66 -13.19
C LEU A 212 10.41 -21.59 -13.34
N LYS A 213 10.43 -22.75 -12.69
CA LYS A 213 11.55 -23.70 -12.81
C LYS A 213 11.75 -24.23 -14.23
N GLU A 214 10.72 -24.16 -15.07
CA GLU A 214 10.79 -24.52 -16.50
C GLU A 214 11.50 -23.44 -17.33
N LYS A 215 11.60 -22.20 -16.82
CA LYS A 215 12.14 -21.03 -17.53
C LYS A 215 13.50 -20.57 -16.98
N ILE A 216 13.71 -20.72 -15.67
CA ILE A 216 14.90 -20.24 -14.95
C ILE A 216 15.32 -21.20 -13.85
N LYS A 217 16.59 -21.16 -13.46
CA LYS A 217 17.09 -21.85 -12.26
C LYS A 217 16.61 -21.13 -11.01
N ILE A 218 15.65 -21.72 -10.30
CA ILE A 218 15.11 -21.18 -9.04
C ILE A 218 14.70 -22.30 -8.10
N SER A 219 14.92 -22.13 -6.80
CA SER A 219 14.52 -23.10 -5.77
C SER A 219 13.11 -22.80 -5.26
N LYS A 220 12.49 -23.82 -4.68
CA LYS A 220 11.21 -23.67 -3.97
C LYS A 220 11.34 -22.62 -2.86
N ASP A 221 12.36 -22.73 -2.02
CA ASP A 221 12.53 -21.87 -0.85
C ASP A 221 12.75 -20.40 -1.21
N LYS A 222 13.43 -20.12 -2.35
CA LYS A 222 13.56 -18.75 -2.87
C LYS A 222 12.21 -18.15 -3.26
N ILE A 223 11.27 -18.94 -3.80
CA ILE A 223 9.91 -18.45 -4.11
C ILE A 223 9.17 -18.10 -2.81
N TYR A 224 9.17 -18.98 -1.82
CA TYR A 224 8.50 -18.70 -0.54
C TYR A 224 9.07 -17.47 0.14
N SER A 225 10.41 -17.35 0.23
CA SER A 225 11.04 -16.17 0.83
C SER A 225 10.79 -14.88 0.03
N THR A 226 10.70 -14.97 -1.30
CA THR A 226 10.34 -13.84 -2.16
C THR A 226 8.93 -13.32 -1.83
N PHE A 227 7.94 -14.20 -1.71
CA PHE A 227 6.58 -13.77 -1.37
C PHE A 227 6.45 -13.27 0.08
N SER A 228 7.20 -13.85 1.02
CA SER A 228 7.30 -13.29 2.38
C SER A 228 7.94 -11.89 2.39
N LYS A 229 8.96 -11.65 1.55
CA LYS A 229 9.55 -10.31 1.38
C LYS A 229 8.54 -9.33 0.78
N PHE A 230 7.81 -9.72 -0.27
CA PHE A 230 6.80 -8.86 -0.88
C PHE A 230 5.67 -8.47 0.09
N GLU A 231 5.23 -9.41 0.94
CA GLU A 231 4.25 -9.15 2.00
C GLU A 231 4.85 -8.23 3.10
N ASP A 232 6.09 -8.48 3.54
CA ASP A 232 6.78 -7.63 4.51
C ASP A 232 6.96 -6.19 4.00
N GLU A 233 7.20 -6.03 2.70
CA GLU A 233 7.39 -4.73 2.05
C GLU A 233 6.09 -4.02 1.67
N ASN A 234 4.92 -4.61 2.01
CA ASN A 234 3.61 -4.14 1.59
C ASN A 234 3.45 -4.03 0.07
N LEU A 235 4.19 -4.79 -0.75
CA LEU A 235 3.98 -4.82 -2.20
C LEU A 235 2.72 -5.60 -2.54
N ILE A 236 2.50 -6.69 -1.80
CA ILE A 236 1.32 -7.55 -1.90
C ILE A 236 0.68 -7.72 -0.53
N TYR A 237 -0.56 -8.18 -0.54
CA TYR A 237 -1.31 -8.60 0.63
C TYR A 237 -1.98 -9.94 0.37
N PHE A 238 -2.00 -10.78 1.40
CA PHE A 238 -2.81 -11.98 1.40
C PHE A 238 -4.08 -11.79 2.23
N VAL A 239 -5.21 -12.19 1.66
CA VAL A 239 -6.50 -12.25 2.34
C VAL A 239 -6.83 -13.70 2.62
N ASP A 240 -6.97 -14.05 3.90
CA ASP A 240 -7.26 -15.40 4.36
C ASP A 240 -8.71 -15.81 4.01
N LYS A 241 -8.93 -17.10 3.73
CA LYS A 241 -10.29 -17.65 3.66
C LYS A 241 -10.89 -17.67 5.06
N PHE A 242 -12.14 -17.23 5.21
CA PHE A 242 -12.87 -17.32 6.47
C PHE A 242 -13.38 -18.74 6.71
N GLU A 243 -12.47 -19.64 7.07
CA GLU A 243 -12.78 -21.04 7.32
C GLU A 243 -11.78 -21.60 8.35
N PRO A 244 -12.24 -22.40 9.34
CA PRO A 244 -11.36 -23.00 10.34
C PRO A 244 -10.22 -23.81 9.68
N ASN A 245 -8.99 -23.59 10.13
CA ASN A 245 -7.78 -24.28 9.66
C ASN A 245 -7.46 -24.11 8.17
N SER A 246 -8.16 -23.22 7.45
CA SER A 246 -7.84 -22.96 6.04
C SER A 246 -6.53 -22.20 5.92
N THR A 247 -5.65 -22.68 5.05
CA THR A 247 -4.41 -21.99 4.65
C THR A 247 -4.56 -21.27 3.31
N LEU A 248 -5.76 -21.33 2.72
CA LEU A 248 -6.05 -20.73 1.42
C LEU A 248 -6.11 -19.22 1.53
N LYS A 249 -5.39 -18.55 0.62
CA LYS A 249 -5.27 -17.09 0.59
C LYS A 249 -5.54 -16.58 -0.81
N LYS A 250 -6.14 -15.39 -0.93
CA LYS A 250 -6.16 -14.61 -2.18
C LYS A 250 -5.06 -13.55 -2.14
N LEU A 251 -4.45 -13.28 -3.29
CA LEU A 251 -3.42 -12.25 -3.43
C LEU A 251 -4.02 -10.95 -3.99
N TYR A 252 -3.58 -9.83 -3.43
CA TYR A 252 -3.89 -8.48 -3.90
C TYR A 252 -2.61 -7.62 -3.88
N PHE A 253 -2.51 -6.65 -4.78
CA PHE A 253 -1.43 -5.67 -4.79
C PHE A 253 -1.77 -4.46 -3.92
N ALA A 254 -0.76 -3.81 -3.35
CA ALA A 254 -0.92 -2.48 -2.76
C ALA A 254 -1.37 -1.43 -3.79
N ASP A 255 -0.86 -1.57 -5.02
CA ASP A 255 -1.30 -0.81 -6.18
C ASP A 255 -2.00 -1.70 -7.20
N PHE A 256 -3.31 -1.53 -7.33
CA PHE A 256 -4.14 -2.34 -8.21
C PHE A 256 -3.82 -2.14 -9.70
N SER A 257 -3.05 -1.10 -10.07
CA SER A 257 -2.58 -0.91 -11.45
C SER A 257 -1.43 -1.84 -11.85
N PHE A 258 -0.74 -2.48 -10.89
CA PHE A 258 0.32 -3.45 -11.20
C PHE A 258 -0.16 -4.60 -12.08
N GLN A 259 -1.42 -5.04 -11.92
CA GLN A 259 -2.01 -6.05 -12.80
C GLN A 259 -1.83 -5.69 -14.28
N ASP A 260 -2.10 -4.43 -14.59
CA ASP A 260 -2.12 -3.89 -15.93
C ASP A 260 -0.73 -3.53 -16.45
N SER A 261 0.20 -3.22 -15.56
CA SER A 261 1.61 -2.94 -15.88
C SER A 261 2.47 -4.19 -16.03
N LEU A 262 2.04 -5.31 -15.44
CA LEU A 262 2.77 -6.58 -15.46
C LEU A 262 2.11 -7.65 -16.35
N SER A 263 0.92 -7.37 -16.89
CA SER A 263 0.24 -8.26 -17.83
C SER A 263 -0.54 -7.51 -18.90
N TYR A 264 -0.47 -8.03 -20.12
CA TYR A 264 -1.35 -7.59 -21.21
C TYR A 264 -2.79 -8.08 -21.04
N LYS A 265 -3.04 -9.13 -20.24
CA LYS A 265 -4.38 -9.66 -20.02
C LYS A 265 -5.14 -8.76 -19.05
N LYS A 266 -6.04 -7.95 -19.60
CA LYS A 266 -6.93 -7.10 -18.81
C LYS A 266 -8.08 -7.91 -18.23
N ASP A 267 -8.37 -7.70 -16.95
CA ASP A 267 -9.53 -8.26 -16.27
C ASP A 267 -10.07 -7.21 -15.31
N PHE A 268 -11.15 -6.56 -15.75
CA PHE A 268 -11.76 -5.45 -15.02
C PHE A 268 -12.27 -5.86 -13.64
N HIS A 269 -12.85 -7.06 -13.52
CA HIS A 269 -13.41 -7.52 -12.25
C HIS A 269 -12.31 -7.77 -11.21
N LYS A 270 -11.19 -8.38 -11.62
CA LYS A 270 -10.02 -8.53 -10.74
C LYS A 270 -9.44 -7.19 -10.31
N LYS A 271 -9.35 -6.23 -11.23
CA LYS A 271 -8.86 -4.89 -10.92
C LYS A 271 -9.76 -4.17 -9.93
N LEU A 272 -11.08 -4.18 -10.17
CA LEU A 272 -12.05 -3.54 -9.28
C LEU A 272 -12.06 -4.19 -7.89
N ALA A 273 -11.89 -5.51 -7.81
CA ALA A 273 -11.76 -6.23 -6.54
C ALA A 273 -10.51 -5.80 -5.78
N ASN A 274 -9.38 -5.64 -6.47
CA ASN A 274 -8.16 -5.12 -5.86
C ASN A 274 -8.30 -3.65 -5.44
N ALA A 275 -8.97 -2.80 -6.22
CA ALA A 275 -9.26 -1.43 -5.83
C ALA A 275 -10.10 -1.37 -4.56
N LEU A 276 -11.18 -2.17 -4.49
CA LEU A 276 -12.01 -2.26 -3.27
C LEU A 276 -11.20 -2.75 -2.07
N PHE A 277 -10.33 -3.75 -2.27
CA PHE A 277 -9.44 -4.21 -1.22
C PHE A 277 -8.54 -3.09 -0.68
N CYS A 278 -7.96 -2.26 -1.55
CA CYS A 278 -7.15 -1.11 -1.15
C CYS A 278 -7.96 -0.09 -0.32
N GLU A 279 -9.22 0.17 -0.69
CA GLU A 279 -10.11 1.02 0.11
C GLU A 279 -10.38 0.41 1.49
N LEU A 280 -10.71 -0.88 1.55
CA LEU A 280 -10.99 -1.58 2.81
C LEU A 280 -9.77 -1.66 3.75
N LEU A 281 -8.55 -1.73 3.20
CA LEU A 281 -7.32 -1.74 3.98
C LEU A 281 -7.18 -0.50 4.88
N THR A 282 -7.70 0.66 4.46
CA THR A 282 -7.62 1.91 5.22
C THR A 282 -8.35 1.84 6.57
N THR A 283 -9.35 0.96 6.67
CA THR A 283 -10.18 0.78 7.87
C THR A 283 -9.46 0.03 9.00
N ASN A 284 -8.27 -0.53 8.74
CA ASN A 284 -7.47 -1.33 9.69
C ASN A 284 -8.22 -2.52 10.33
N HIS A 285 -9.27 -3.03 9.69
CA HIS A 285 -9.93 -4.26 10.12
C HIS A 285 -9.35 -5.48 9.40
N LYS A 286 -9.35 -6.64 10.07
CA LYS A 286 -8.98 -7.89 9.42
C LYS A 286 -10.04 -8.27 8.38
N ILE A 287 -9.59 -8.42 7.13
CA ILE A 287 -10.40 -8.76 5.97
C ILE A 287 -10.22 -10.24 5.65
N TYR A 288 -11.31 -10.92 5.32
CA TYR A 288 -11.33 -12.30 4.85
C TYR A 288 -12.11 -12.40 3.53
N TYR A 289 -12.10 -13.57 2.89
CA TYR A 289 -13.05 -13.92 1.82
C TYR A 289 -13.79 -15.23 2.13
N THR A 290 -14.90 -15.49 1.45
CA THR A 290 -15.56 -16.81 1.43
C THR A 290 -15.72 -17.28 -0.02
N ASP A 291 -16.24 -18.48 -0.24
CA ASP A 291 -16.52 -18.95 -1.60
C ASP A 291 -17.64 -18.13 -2.28
N GLU A 292 -18.53 -17.53 -1.49
CA GLU A 292 -19.68 -16.75 -1.96
C GLU A 292 -19.51 -15.23 -1.87
N LEU A 293 -18.58 -14.74 -1.03
CA LEU A 293 -18.36 -13.33 -0.73
C LEU A 293 -16.96 -12.90 -1.15
N ASP A 294 -16.87 -11.76 -1.84
CA ASP A 294 -15.58 -11.20 -2.27
C ASP A 294 -14.73 -10.77 -1.08
N PHE A 295 -15.35 -10.09 -0.10
CA PHE A 295 -14.74 -9.76 1.19
C PHE A 295 -15.73 -9.91 2.36
N TYR A 296 -15.18 -10.16 3.54
CA TYR A 296 -15.92 -10.24 4.80
C TYR A 296 -15.07 -9.66 5.93
N ILE A 297 -15.69 -8.77 6.73
CA ILE A 297 -15.08 -8.14 7.89
C ILE A 297 -15.89 -8.55 9.14
N PRO A 298 -15.49 -9.63 9.85
CA PRO A 298 -16.23 -10.16 10.99
C PRO A 298 -16.41 -9.14 12.12
N SER A 299 -15.37 -8.35 12.41
CA SER A 299 -15.42 -7.32 13.46
C SER A 299 -16.46 -6.21 13.22
N LYS A 300 -16.98 -6.10 11.99
CA LYS A 300 -18.02 -5.16 11.58
C LYS A 300 -19.32 -5.84 11.20
N ASN A 301 -19.41 -7.16 11.30
CA ASN A 301 -20.54 -7.94 10.78
C ASN A 301 -20.92 -7.52 9.35
N THR A 302 -19.93 -7.20 8.51
CA THR A 302 -20.14 -6.60 7.18
C THR A 302 -19.49 -7.47 6.11
N ALA A 303 -20.25 -7.78 5.06
CA ALA A 303 -19.78 -8.52 3.89
C ALA A 303 -19.84 -7.65 2.62
N PHE A 304 -19.04 -8.01 1.63
CA PHE A 304 -18.92 -7.29 0.37
C PHE A 304 -19.07 -8.22 -0.82
N LEU A 305 -19.78 -7.74 -1.84
CA LEU A 305 -19.85 -8.35 -3.16
C LEU A 305 -19.50 -7.31 -4.23
N LEU A 306 -18.74 -7.72 -5.24
CA LEU A 306 -18.52 -6.93 -6.45
C LEU A 306 -19.48 -7.38 -7.54
N ILE A 307 -20.46 -6.53 -7.87
CA ILE A 307 -21.41 -6.78 -8.94
C ILE A 307 -21.54 -5.50 -9.77
N PRO A 308 -20.55 -5.21 -10.64
CA PRO A 308 -20.39 -3.89 -11.26
C PRO A 308 -21.56 -3.48 -12.18
N PHE A 309 -22.11 -4.44 -12.93
CA PHE A 309 -23.00 -4.14 -14.07
C PHE A 309 -24.42 -4.73 -13.97
N SER A 310 -24.72 -5.52 -12.94
CA SER A 310 -26.05 -6.13 -12.80
C SER A 310 -27.08 -5.12 -12.26
N SER A 311 -28.34 -5.28 -12.68
CA SER A 311 -29.45 -4.49 -12.13
C SER A 311 -29.69 -4.79 -10.66
N SER A 312 -30.28 -3.83 -9.94
CA SER A 312 -30.61 -3.96 -8.53
C SER A 312 -31.50 -5.18 -8.24
N ASP A 313 -32.45 -5.49 -9.11
CA ASP A 313 -33.34 -6.65 -8.94
C ASP A 313 -32.59 -7.99 -8.96
N LEU A 314 -31.66 -8.16 -9.92
CA LEU A 314 -30.82 -9.36 -10.00
C LEU A 314 -29.90 -9.48 -8.78
N ILE A 315 -29.39 -8.36 -8.28
CA ILE A 315 -28.58 -8.32 -7.06
C ILE A 315 -29.42 -8.73 -5.85
N PHE A 316 -30.66 -8.24 -5.72
CA PHE A 316 -31.55 -8.63 -4.63
C PHE A 316 -31.97 -10.10 -4.71
N LEU A 317 -32.12 -10.67 -5.91
CA LEU A 317 -32.30 -12.12 -6.06
C LEU A 317 -31.07 -12.90 -5.56
N LYS A 318 -29.84 -12.44 -5.85
CA LYS A 318 -28.62 -13.05 -5.30
C LYS A 318 -28.55 -12.90 -3.78
N PHE A 319 -28.90 -11.72 -3.25
CA PHE A 319 -28.98 -11.48 -1.80
C PHE A 319 -29.92 -12.48 -1.11
N LYS A 320 -31.13 -12.69 -1.65
CA LYS A 320 -32.08 -13.69 -1.15
C LYS A 320 -31.50 -15.11 -1.15
N LYS A 321 -30.74 -15.50 -2.18
CA LYS A 321 -30.06 -16.81 -2.24
C LYS A 321 -28.95 -16.95 -1.20
N LEU A 322 -28.22 -15.87 -0.91
CA LEU A 322 -27.13 -15.86 0.08
C LEU A 322 -27.62 -15.68 1.52
N PHE A 323 -28.91 -15.43 1.72
CA PHE A 323 -29.46 -14.99 3.00
C PHE A 323 -29.13 -15.91 4.18
N LEU A 324 -29.29 -17.22 4.00
CA LEU A 324 -28.97 -18.21 5.05
C LEU A 324 -27.48 -18.16 5.42
N ARG A 325 -26.61 -18.08 4.41
CA ARG A 325 -25.17 -17.98 4.61
C ARG A 325 -24.77 -16.70 5.33
N LEU A 326 -25.39 -15.57 5.00
CA LEU A 326 -25.16 -14.30 5.68
C LEU A 326 -25.56 -14.37 7.16
N LYS A 327 -26.67 -15.04 7.49
CA LYS A 327 -27.07 -15.31 8.88
C LYS A 327 -26.06 -16.17 9.64
N GLU A 328 -25.59 -17.26 9.03
CA GLU A 328 -24.55 -18.13 9.64
C GLU A 328 -23.29 -17.34 9.97
N LEU A 329 -22.87 -16.46 9.06
CA LEU A 329 -21.73 -15.56 9.22
C LEU A 329 -22.04 -14.34 10.11
N LYS A 330 -23.24 -14.25 10.70
CA LYS A 330 -23.68 -13.12 11.53
C LYS A 330 -23.52 -11.76 10.84
N VAL A 331 -23.64 -11.73 9.51
CA VAL A 331 -23.59 -10.50 8.73
C VAL A 331 -24.87 -9.71 8.99
N THR A 332 -24.72 -8.44 9.33
CA THR A 332 -25.84 -7.49 9.50
C THR A 332 -25.94 -6.52 8.31
N LYS A 333 -24.83 -6.33 7.60
CA LYS A 333 -24.74 -5.46 6.43
C LYS A 333 -24.02 -6.16 5.27
N LEU A 334 -24.71 -6.33 4.15
CA LEU A 334 -24.11 -6.72 2.88
C LEU A 334 -23.98 -5.48 2.00
N VAL A 335 -22.76 -5.10 1.66
CA VAL A 335 -22.48 -4.01 0.72
C VAL A 335 -22.19 -4.61 -0.66
N VAL A 336 -22.97 -4.22 -1.66
CA VAL A 336 -22.76 -4.61 -3.05
C VAL A 336 -22.20 -3.42 -3.82
N ILE A 337 -20.96 -3.55 -4.24
CA ILE A 337 -20.26 -2.53 -5.02
C ILE A 337 -20.68 -2.64 -6.49
N SER A 338 -21.26 -1.57 -7.01
CA SER A 338 -21.69 -1.42 -8.39
C SER A 338 -20.90 -0.30 -9.10
N MET A 339 -21.08 -0.14 -10.41
CA MET A 339 -20.52 1.01 -11.16
C MET A 339 -21.46 2.22 -11.24
N GLY A 340 -22.73 2.09 -10.83
CA GLY A 340 -23.70 3.18 -10.98
C GLY A 340 -25.07 2.97 -10.33
N ASN A 341 -25.38 1.74 -9.88
CA ASN A 341 -26.62 1.45 -9.20
C ASN A 341 -26.53 1.78 -7.71
N SER A 342 -27.58 2.43 -7.21
CA SER A 342 -27.82 2.66 -5.78
C SER A 342 -29.19 2.12 -5.41
N ALA A 343 -29.25 1.24 -4.42
CA ALA A 343 -30.51 0.71 -3.90
C ALA A 343 -30.28 0.04 -2.55
N SER A 344 -31.34 -0.22 -1.78
CA SER A 344 -31.22 -1.03 -0.57
C SER A 344 -32.45 -1.92 -0.35
N LEU A 345 -32.23 -3.04 0.34
CA LEU A 345 -33.26 -3.97 0.74
C LEU A 345 -32.88 -4.59 2.08
N SER A 346 -33.82 -4.68 3.01
CA SER A 346 -33.60 -5.34 4.32
C SER A 346 -34.48 -6.56 4.45
N ILE A 347 -33.91 -7.67 4.91
CA ILE A 347 -34.63 -8.92 5.20
C ILE A 347 -34.19 -9.39 6.59
N GLU A 348 -35.14 -9.50 7.53
CA GLU A 348 -34.95 -10.00 8.91
C GLU A 348 -33.65 -9.51 9.59
N GLY A 349 -33.42 -8.19 9.57
CA GLY A 349 -32.28 -7.56 10.24
C GLY A 349 -30.97 -7.52 9.45
N ILE A 350 -30.91 -8.12 8.26
CA ILE A 350 -29.76 -7.99 7.34
C ILE A 350 -30.09 -6.96 6.27
N ARG A 351 -29.30 -5.88 6.20
CA ARG A 351 -29.41 -4.83 5.17
C ARG A 351 -28.48 -5.14 4.00
N CYS A 352 -29.03 -5.31 2.81
CA CYS A 352 -28.30 -5.29 1.55
C CYS A 352 -28.30 -3.86 0.98
N GLU A 353 -27.12 -3.28 0.79
CA GLU A 353 -26.91 -1.94 0.27
C GLU A 353 -26.11 -2.02 -1.03
N ILE A 354 -26.74 -1.67 -2.14
CA ILE A 354 -26.10 -1.53 -3.45
C ILE A 354 -25.63 -0.08 -3.56
N VAL A 355 -24.35 0.12 -3.84
CA VAL A 355 -23.75 1.44 -3.88
C VAL A 355 -22.67 1.51 -4.97
N PRO A 356 -22.57 2.61 -5.74
CA PRO A 356 -21.46 2.83 -6.65
C PRO A 356 -20.13 2.87 -5.90
N PHE A 357 -19.05 2.34 -6.51
CA PHE A 357 -17.72 2.32 -5.88
C PHE A 357 -17.29 3.69 -5.33
N TRP A 358 -17.42 4.74 -6.13
CA TRP A 358 -16.99 6.09 -5.74
C TRP A 358 -17.73 6.59 -4.51
N GLN A 359 -19.04 6.31 -4.42
CA GLN A 359 -19.86 6.73 -3.28
C GLN A 359 -19.49 5.93 -2.03
N PHE A 360 -19.20 4.63 -2.18
CA PHE A 360 -18.70 3.81 -1.09
C PHE A 360 -17.36 4.33 -0.58
N ALA A 361 -16.39 4.54 -1.46
CA ALA A 361 -15.03 4.96 -1.10
C ALA A 361 -14.99 6.34 -0.41
N LEU A 362 -15.92 7.23 -0.74
CA LEU A 362 -16.07 8.53 -0.06
C LEU A 362 -16.85 8.47 1.27
N SER A 363 -17.31 7.30 1.70
CA SER A 363 -18.15 7.13 2.89
C SER A 363 -17.51 6.32 4.02
N ILE A 364 -16.30 5.79 3.81
CA ILE A 364 -15.64 4.85 4.73
C ILE A 364 -14.66 5.49 5.71
#